data_AF-A0A7G8ZI59-F1
#
_entry.id   AF-A0A7G8ZI59-F1
#
_cell.length_a   1.000
_cell.length_b   1.000
_cell.length_c   1.000
_cell.angle_alpha   90.00
_cell.angle_beta   90.00
_cell.angle_gamma   90.00
#
_symmetry.space_group_name_H-M   'P 1'
#
loop_
_entity.id
_entity.type
_entity.pdbx_description
1 polymer ?
#
loop_
_entity_poly.entity_id
_entity_poly.type
_entity_poly.pdbx_seq_one_letter_code
_entity_poly.pdbx_strand_id
1 'polypeptide(L)'
;MTDLWGAIGRYDWPNVGFVSGRPANEEDIQAGRAVFMIQPESEAADISLPACALVNEQDGSQTAVVVIQAEIDGGETLLGVREIAGGNLVCTLGEIEFVHPDKMPWK
;
A
#
# COMPACT_ATOMS: atom_id res chain seq x y z
N MET A 1 -2.06 -4.44 -22.31
CA MET A 1 -1.43 -4.63 -20.98
C MET A 1 -2.26 -3.85 -20.00
N THR A 2 -2.82 -4.52 -18.99
CA THR A 2 -3.46 -3.83 -17.86
C THR A 2 -2.37 -3.05 -17.16
N ASP A 3 -2.55 -1.73 -17.00
CA ASP A 3 -1.63 -0.91 -16.23
C ASP A 3 -1.74 -1.28 -14.75
N LEU A 4 -0.85 -2.16 -14.29
CA LEU A 4 -0.88 -2.75 -12.95
C LEU A 4 -0.89 -1.67 -11.85
N TRP A 5 -0.20 -0.57 -12.13
CA TRP A 5 -0.01 0.55 -11.22
C TRP A 5 -0.68 1.81 -11.75
N GLY A 6 -1.76 1.67 -12.52
CA GLY A 6 -2.53 2.81 -12.99
C GLY A 6 -3.19 3.59 -11.84
N ALA A 7 -3.70 4.77 -12.17
CA ALA A 7 -4.42 5.63 -11.24
C ALA A 7 -5.63 4.92 -10.60
N ILE A 8 -5.97 5.30 -9.37
CA ILE A 8 -7.07 4.74 -8.59
C ILE A 8 -8.15 5.80 -8.42
N GLY A 9 -9.37 5.50 -8.86
CA GLY A 9 -10.53 6.36 -8.69
C GLY A 9 -11.16 6.28 -7.30
N ARG A 10 -11.87 7.35 -6.91
CA ARG A 10 -12.60 7.44 -5.63
C ARG A 10 -13.56 6.27 -5.36
N TYR A 11 -14.14 5.69 -6.40
CA TYR A 11 -15.10 4.59 -6.27
C TYR A 11 -14.46 3.21 -6.45
N ASP A 12 -13.21 3.16 -6.91
CA ASP A 12 -12.49 1.93 -7.22
C ASP A 12 -11.53 1.51 -6.10
N TRP A 13 -11.06 2.45 -5.28
CA TRP A 13 -10.10 2.16 -4.19
C TRP A 13 -10.50 1.00 -3.27
N PRO A 14 -11.79 0.78 -2.90
CA PRO A 14 -12.15 -0.34 -2.04
C PRO A 14 -11.97 -1.71 -2.72
N ASN A 15 -11.90 -1.73 -4.05
CA ASN A 15 -11.78 -2.94 -4.87
C ASN A 15 -10.34 -3.20 -5.33
N VAL A 16 -9.38 -2.36 -4.91
CA VAL A 16 -7.97 -2.57 -5.21
C VAL A 16 -7.52 -3.90 -4.59
N GLY A 17 -6.84 -4.74 -5.36
CA GLY A 17 -6.29 -6.00 -4.86
C GLY A 17 -5.26 -5.75 -3.76
N PHE A 18 -5.30 -6.58 -2.72
CA PHE A 18 -4.43 -6.46 -1.54
C PHE A 18 -4.10 -7.85 -0.97
N VAL A 19 -3.06 -7.90 -0.12
CA VAL A 19 -2.71 -9.06 0.70
C VAL A 19 -2.96 -8.72 2.16
N SER A 20 -3.61 -9.63 2.89
CA SER A 20 -3.86 -9.50 4.33
C SER A 20 -3.83 -10.87 5.01
N GLY A 21 -3.45 -10.89 6.28
CA GLY A 21 -3.42 -12.10 7.11
C GLY A 21 -2.31 -13.10 6.77
N ARG A 22 -1.41 -12.76 5.83
CA ARG A 22 -0.21 -13.53 5.49
C ARG A 22 0.85 -12.64 4.82
N PRO A 23 2.13 -13.03 4.81
CA PRO A 23 3.14 -12.46 3.93
C PRO A 23 2.76 -12.58 2.45
N ALA A 24 3.21 -11.63 1.65
CA ALA A 24 3.10 -11.66 0.21
C ALA A 24 4.03 -12.71 -0.40
N ASN A 25 3.62 -13.24 -1.56
CA ASN A 25 4.44 -14.11 -2.38
C ASN A 25 4.62 -13.52 -3.80
N GLU A 26 5.39 -14.21 -4.64
CA GLU A 26 5.64 -13.75 -6.01
C GLU A 26 4.36 -13.60 -6.86
N GLU A 27 3.36 -14.47 -6.65
CA GLU A 27 2.08 -14.39 -7.36
C GLU A 27 1.32 -13.11 -7.00
N ASP A 28 1.41 -12.65 -5.74
CA ASP A 28 0.76 -11.41 -5.30
C ASP A 28 1.36 -10.18 -5.96
N ILE A 29 2.69 -10.16 -6.14
CA ILE A 29 3.37 -9.07 -6.86
C ILE A 29 2.94 -9.10 -8.34
N GLN A 30 2.95 -10.27 -8.97
CA GLN A 30 2.54 -10.42 -10.37
C GLN A 30 1.07 -10.03 -10.59
N ALA A 31 0.22 -10.24 -9.58
CA ALA A 31 -1.19 -9.85 -9.61
C ALA A 31 -1.47 -8.41 -9.13
N GLY A 32 -0.44 -7.66 -8.69
CA GLY A 32 -0.58 -6.28 -8.19
C GLY A 32 -1.31 -6.16 -6.85
N ARG A 33 -1.33 -7.24 -6.05
CA ARG A 33 -1.86 -7.28 -4.68
C ARG A 33 -0.80 -6.94 -3.63
N ALA A 34 0.47 -6.97 -4.00
CA ALA A 34 1.61 -6.66 -3.17
C ALA A 34 2.66 -5.89 -3.98
N VAL A 35 3.48 -5.10 -3.30
CA VAL A 35 4.58 -4.32 -3.89
C VAL A 35 5.92 -5.04 -3.72
N PHE A 36 6.09 -5.78 -2.62
CA PHE A 36 7.33 -6.47 -2.30
C PHE A 36 7.07 -7.87 -1.74
N MET A 37 8.14 -8.66 -1.61
CA MET A 37 8.15 -9.95 -0.92
C MET A 37 9.42 -10.01 -0.06
N ILE A 38 9.27 -10.35 1.21
CA ILE A 38 10.39 -10.53 2.15
C ILE A 38 10.73 -12.02 2.25
N GLN A 39 12.02 -12.33 2.31
CA GLN A 39 12.53 -13.70 2.46
C GLN A 39 13.63 -13.72 3.54
N PRO A 40 13.78 -14.82 4.31
CA PRO A 40 12.99 -16.05 4.23
C PRO A 40 11.65 -16.00 4.98
N GLU A 41 11.48 -15.05 5.91
CA GLU A 41 10.29 -14.94 6.74
C GLU A 41 9.96 -13.48 7.05
N SER A 42 8.67 -13.21 7.15
CA SER A 42 8.04 -12.00 7.69
C SER A 42 6.70 -12.43 8.29
N GLU A 43 6.04 -11.55 9.02
CA GLU A 43 4.71 -11.80 9.56
C GLU A 43 3.70 -10.79 8.97
N ALA A 44 2.42 -11.15 8.91
CA ALA A 44 1.41 -10.18 8.53
C ALA A 44 1.19 -9.17 9.66
N ALA A 45 1.16 -7.88 9.33
CA ALA A 45 0.79 -6.86 10.30
C ALA A 45 -0.75 -6.79 10.47
N ASP A 46 -1.22 -6.51 11.69
CA ASP A 46 -2.65 -6.35 11.99
C ASP A 46 -3.17 -4.97 11.55
N ILE A 47 -3.35 -4.82 10.23
CA ILE A 47 -3.89 -3.62 9.59
C ILE A 47 -5.05 -4.02 8.69
N SER A 48 -6.16 -3.28 8.79
CA SER A 48 -7.31 -3.46 7.88
C SER A 48 -6.97 -2.90 6.50
N LEU A 49 -7.03 -3.74 5.47
CA LEU A 49 -6.66 -3.40 4.09
C LEU A 49 -7.84 -3.65 3.13
N PRO A 50 -7.93 -2.92 2.00
CA PRO A 50 -7.08 -1.79 1.65
C PRO A 50 -7.41 -0.56 2.52
N ALA A 51 -6.46 0.36 2.68
CA ALA A 51 -6.65 1.57 3.49
C ALA A 51 -6.15 2.84 2.80
N CYS A 52 -6.88 3.95 2.96
CA CYS A 52 -6.46 5.26 2.46
C CYS A 52 -5.43 5.89 3.40
N ALA A 53 -4.39 6.50 2.84
CA ALA A 53 -3.33 7.12 3.61
C ALA A 53 -2.57 8.21 2.84
N LEU A 54 -1.77 8.98 3.58
CA LEU A 54 -0.84 9.98 3.06
C LEU A 54 0.58 9.61 3.52
N VAL A 55 1.51 9.45 2.58
CA VAL A 55 2.93 9.24 2.87
C VAL A 55 3.62 10.59 2.92
N ASN A 56 4.37 10.84 3.99
CA ASN A 56 5.16 12.05 4.17
C ASN A 56 6.50 11.91 3.45
N GLU A 57 6.73 12.75 2.45
CA GLU A 57 7.96 12.77 1.68
C GLU A 57 9.03 13.60 2.39
N GLN A 58 10.31 13.36 2.05
CA GLN A 58 11.44 14.09 2.65
C GLN A 58 11.43 15.59 2.35
N ASP A 59 10.81 16.01 1.24
CA ASP A 59 10.68 17.41 0.86
C ASP A 59 9.51 18.12 1.59
N GLY A 60 8.81 17.41 2.47
CA GLY A 60 7.65 17.90 3.22
C GLY A 60 6.33 17.83 2.45
N SER A 61 6.32 17.32 1.22
CA SER A 61 5.09 17.01 0.49
C SER A 61 4.45 15.72 1.00
N GLN A 62 3.20 15.48 0.57
CA GLN A 62 2.47 14.27 0.90
C GLN A 62 1.98 13.58 -0.36
N THR A 63 2.23 12.27 -0.44
CA THR A 63 1.77 11.41 -1.52
C THR A 63 0.52 10.65 -1.07
N ALA A 64 -0.58 10.79 -1.81
CA ALA A 64 -1.82 10.10 -1.48
C ALA A 64 -1.82 8.67 -2.04
N VAL A 65 -2.05 7.71 -1.14
CA VAL A 65 -1.90 6.28 -1.44
C VAL A 65 -3.06 5.43 -0.91
N VAL A 66 -3.16 4.22 -1.46
CA VAL A 66 -3.91 3.10 -0.91
C VAL A 66 -2.92 2.05 -0.44
N VAL A 67 -2.93 1.73 0.85
CA VAL A 67 -2.15 0.64 1.42
C VAL A 67 -2.78 -0.69 1.00
N ILE A 68 -1.97 -1.59 0.44
CA ILE A 68 -2.42 -2.89 -0.10
C ILE A 68 -1.66 -4.09 0.50
N GLN A 69 -0.63 -3.83 1.30
CA GLN A 69 0.20 -4.85 1.93
C GLN A 69 0.75 -4.27 3.23
N ALA A 70 0.78 -5.08 4.29
CA ALA A 70 1.39 -4.72 5.56
C ALA A 70 2.04 -5.95 6.18
N GLU A 71 3.36 -5.88 6.39
CA GLU A 71 4.17 -6.97 6.92
C GLU A 71 5.12 -6.47 8.01
N ILE A 72 5.43 -7.34 8.96
CA ILE A 72 6.40 -7.12 10.02
C ILE A 72 7.67 -7.89 9.67
N ASP A 73 8.80 -7.18 9.60
CA ASP A 73 10.14 -7.74 9.42
C ASP A 73 11.09 -7.10 10.42
N GLY A 74 11.82 -7.93 11.18
CA GLY A 74 12.75 -7.43 12.21
C GLY A 74 12.13 -6.54 13.30
N GLY A 75 10.80 -6.58 13.49
CA GLY A 75 10.06 -5.71 14.41
C GLY A 75 9.64 -4.36 13.83
N GLU A 76 9.93 -4.09 12.56
CA GLU A 76 9.46 -2.93 11.80
C GLU A 76 8.28 -3.33 10.91
N THR A 77 7.29 -2.44 10.77
CA THR A 77 6.17 -2.66 9.84
C THR A 77 6.44 -1.96 8.53
N LEU A 78 6.53 -2.76 7.46
CA LEU A 78 6.68 -2.33 6.08
C LEU A 78 5.33 -2.41 5.36
N LEU A 79 5.04 -1.35 4.60
CA LEU A 79 3.77 -1.17 3.91
C LEU A 79 4.01 -1.07 2.41
N GLY A 80 3.32 -1.90 1.64
CA GLY A 80 3.24 -1.78 0.19
C GLY A 80 2.04 -0.94 -0.17
N VAL A 81 2.25 0.14 -0.92
CA VAL A 81 1.19 1.10 -1.22
C VAL A 81 1.11 1.39 -2.72
N ARG A 82 -0.09 1.75 -3.18
CA ARG A 82 -0.35 2.26 -4.53
C ARG A 82 -0.67 3.74 -4.48
N GLU A 83 -0.02 4.53 -5.30
CA GLU A 83 -0.34 5.95 -5.43
C GLU A 83 -1.68 6.13 -6.16
N ILE A 84 -2.54 7.03 -5.70
CA ILE A 84 -3.82 7.28 -6.37
C ILE A 84 -3.64 7.88 -7.77
N ALA A 85 -2.51 8.57 -8.00
CA ALA A 85 -2.13 9.13 -9.30
C ALA A 85 -1.49 8.08 -10.24
N GLY A 86 -1.26 6.87 -9.74
CA GLY A 86 -0.52 5.80 -10.43
C GLY A 86 0.92 5.71 -9.93
N GLY A 87 1.44 4.48 -9.86
CA GLY A 87 2.69 4.14 -9.19
C GLY A 87 2.49 3.27 -7.96
N ASN A 88 3.61 2.89 -7.35
CA ASN A 88 3.68 2.17 -6.09
C ASN A 88 4.98 2.51 -5.37
N LEU A 89 4.99 2.33 -4.05
CA LEU A 89 6.18 2.46 -3.23
C LEU A 89 6.09 1.59 -1.98
N VAL A 90 7.20 1.53 -1.24
CA VAL A 90 7.29 0.91 0.07
C VAL A 90 7.59 1.99 1.09
N CYS A 91 6.90 1.97 2.23
CA CYS A 91 7.13 2.89 3.34
C CYS A 91 6.94 2.19 4.68
N THR A 92 7.38 2.84 5.75
CA THR A 92 7.21 2.39 7.14
C THR A 92 5.98 3.01 7.78
N LEU A 93 5.53 2.47 8.92
CA LEU A 93 4.48 3.11 9.73
C LEU A 93 4.81 4.54 10.19
N GLY A 94 6.09 4.88 10.33
CA GLY A 94 6.52 6.22 10.74
C GLY A 94 6.41 7.29 9.65
N GLU A 95 6.34 6.87 8.40
CA GLU A 95 6.28 7.75 7.23
C GLU A 95 4.85 8.02 6.78
N ILE A 96 3.85 7.32 7.32
CA ILE A 96 2.49 7.30 6.79
C ILE A 96 1.44 7.78 7.81
N GLU A 97 0.40 8.45 7.33
CA GLU A 97 -0.80 8.80 8.09
C GLU A 97 -2.03 8.14 7.46
N PHE A 98 -2.72 7.27 8.20
CA PHE A 98 -4.00 6.71 7.77
C PHE A 98 -5.12 7.75 7.85
N VAL A 99 -5.91 7.86 6.78
CA VAL A 99 -6.96 8.88 6.67
C VAL A 99 -8.28 8.29 6.20
N HIS A 100 -9.38 8.96 6.54
CA HIS A 100 -10.68 8.65 5.96
C HIS A 100 -10.66 8.93 4.45
N PRO A 101 -11.30 8.10 3.59
CA PRO A 101 -11.34 8.31 2.14
C PRO A 101 -11.80 9.70 1.69
N ASP A 102 -12.65 10.38 2.47
CA ASP A 102 -13.11 11.75 2.16
C ASP A 102 -12.03 12.83 2.31
N LYS A 103 -10.90 12.51 2.96
CA LYS A 103 -9.73 13.39 3.05
C LYS A 103 -8.74 13.20 1.91
N MET A 104 -8.94 12.19 1.06
CA MET A 104 -8.03 11.90 -0.04
C MET A 104 -8.22 12.91 -1.19
N PRO A 105 -7.14 13.39 -1.83
CA PRO A 105 -7.20 14.31 -2.96
C PRO A 105 -7.49 13.56 -4.27
N TRP A 106 -8.66 12.92 -4.36
CA TRP A 106 -9.11 12.24 -5.58
C TRP A 106 -9.10 13.20 -6.78
N LYS A 107 -8.67 12.73 -7.95
CA LYS A 107 -8.71 13.46 -9.22
C LYS A 107 -9.89 13.00 -10.07
#